data_AF-A0A510UTA0-F1
#
_entry.id   AF-A0A510UTA0-F1
#
_cell.length_a   1.000
_cell.length_b   1.000
_cell.length_c   1.000
_cell.angle_alpha   90.00
_cell.angle_beta   90.00
_cell.angle_gamma   90.00
#
_symmetry.space_group_name_H-M   'P 1'
#
loop_
_entity.id
_entity.type
_entity.pdbx_description
1 polymer ?
#
loop_
_entity_poly.entity_id
_entity_poly.type
_entity_poly.pdbx_seq_one_letter_code
_entity_poly.pdbx_strand_id
1 'polypeptide(L)'
;MRADAVLEHLPTLYREGVVVGAFAGTWGVQLDGLDEAGVSVQRAHWFDSTPDLDEAVALAALLDIAPEPFHAGLGEFRAWVHAMVRARLQLGAVTREALRVLVADYAEGFQQAAGIRTVARIDAWSPDARGPQLVDNPTRVQDARLPDSGGWEPLAHLAVDNRGLDPAEWAVVLRGTGPAPEHSPLVVNRTTGHAVLFRGTLALGQRLTIAPSAADRSLLRADLDGHDVTDRLMVWTGLTAGGDGPGEPAAQLTAGALARGQNDLWFLPLATYDAPGLGRYLLAMADDTLSQARFDTTAFDRSLFAQPALVSARVAWVEAQPATLEVRLHAATLTSPPGETEDAVLARGRLEAGLDAAVDRTSGAGIGADVVLRAFTERQPGEAHLVGVWPRTFRAAGPTGADSLPDAGATFDVTDFDDSVLS
;
A
#
# COMPACT_ATOMS: atom_id res chain seq x y z
N MET A 1 60.36 17.08 4.71
CA MET A 1 59.99 16.45 3.41
C MET A 1 60.83 15.18 3.26
N ARG A 2 60.39 14.13 2.55
CA ARG A 2 61.23 12.91 2.41
C ARG A 2 62.58 13.17 1.74
N ALA A 3 62.66 14.18 0.88
CA ALA A 3 63.93 14.65 0.32
C ALA A 3 64.95 15.06 1.40
N ASP A 4 64.51 15.74 2.46
CA ASP A 4 65.36 16.15 3.58
C ASP A 4 65.84 14.92 4.37
N ALA A 5 64.95 13.96 4.60
CA ALA A 5 65.28 12.71 5.28
C ALA A 5 66.31 11.88 4.48
N VAL A 6 66.20 11.84 3.15
CA VAL A 6 67.19 11.19 2.27
C VAL A 6 68.55 11.89 2.35
N LEU A 7 68.58 13.23 2.36
CA LEU A 7 69.80 14.02 2.50
C LEU A 7 70.43 13.89 3.90
N GLU A 8 69.63 13.74 4.95
CA GLU A 8 70.07 13.52 6.33
C GLU A 8 70.77 12.17 6.52
N HIS A 9 70.43 11.16 5.72
CA HIS A 9 71.10 9.85 5.76
C HIS A 9 72.42 9.82 4.99
N LEU A 10 72.75 10.87 4.22
CA LEU A 10 74.03 10.98 3.52
C LEU A 10 75.11 11.59 4.44
N PRO A 11 76.38 11.15 4.29
CA PRO A 11 77.50 11.77 4.98
C PRO A 11 77.60 13.27 4.65
N THR A 12 78.01 14.08 5.63
CA THR A 12 77.99 15.56 5.57
C THR A 12 78.63 16.14 4.30
N LEU A 13 79.70 15.50 3.80
CA LEU A 13 80.44 15.90 2.61
C LEU A 13 79.63 15.84 1.30
N TYR A 14 78.57 15.04 1.26
CA TYR A 14 77.72 14.85 0.07
C TYR A 14 76.38 15.59 0.17
N ARG A 15 76.07 16.18 1.33
CA ARG A 15 74.75 16.76 1.63
C ARG A 15 74.51 18.11 0.94
N GLU A 16 75.57 18.87 0.65
CA GLU A 16 75.49 20.27 0.19
C GLU A 16 75.62 20.45 -1.34
N GLY A 17 75.50 19.39 -2.14
CA GLY A 17 75.63 19.46 -3.60
C GLY A 17 74.30 19.67 -4.33
N VAL A 18 74.23 20.64 -5.26
CA VAL A 18 73.03 20.91 -6.09
C VAL A 18 72.52 19.66 -6.84
N VAL A 19 73.44 18.85 -7.37
CA VAL A 19 73.11 17.61 -8.08
C VAL A 19 72.55 16.54 -7.13
N VAL A 20 73.13 16.43 -5.93
CA VAL A 20 72.67 15.48 -4.90
C VAL A 20 71.31 15.90 -4.34
N GLY A 21 71.09 17.21 -4.15
CA GLY A 21 69.79 17.78 -3.78
C GLY A 21 68.71 17.52 -4.83
N ALA A 22 69.01 17.68 -6.12
CA ALA A 22 68.07 17.36 -7.21
C ALA A 22 67.74 15.86 -7.28
N PHE A 23 68.75 15.00 -7.08
CA PHE A 23 68.56 13.55 -7.02
C PHE A 23 67.70 13.15 -5.81
N ALA A 24 68.01 13.67 -4.62
CA ALA A 24 67.24 13.41 -3.40
C ALA A 24 65.82 13.98 -3.47
N GLY A 25 65.63 15.12 -4.14
CA GLY A 25 64.30 15.67 -4.44
C GLY A 25 63.47 14.74 -5.33
N THR A 26 64.06 14.23 -6.41
CA THR A 26 63.38 13.30 -7.33
C THR A 26 63.01 11.99 -6.63
N TRP A 27 63.96 11.40 -5.89
CA TRP A 27 63.71 10.18 -5.11
C TRP A 27 62.75 10.40 -3.95
N GLY A 28 62.80 11.56 -3.29
CA GLY A 28 61.86 11.92 -2.24
C GLY A 28 60.42 11.89 -2.73
N VAL A 29 60.15 12.50 -3.90
CA VAL A 29 58.81 12.48 -4.53
C VAL A 29 58.39 11.06 -4.91
N GLN A 30 59.29 10.25 -5.48
CA GLN A 30 58.98 8.85 -5.82
C GLN A 30 58.69 8.01 -4.58
N LEU A 31 59.43 8.22 -3.49
CA LEU A 31 59.20 7.56 -2.21
C LEU A 31 57.90 8.03 -1.55
N ASP A 32 57.56 9.31 -1.62
CA ASP A 32 56.27 9.83 -1.15
C ASP A 32 55.11 9.17 -1.93
N GLY A 33 55.24 9.04 -3.26
CA GLY A 33 54.26 8.34 -4.09
C GLY A 33 54.16 6.84 -3.80
N LEU A 34 55.26 6.16 -3.49
CA LEU A 34 55.24 4.75 -3.06
C LEU A 34 54.58 4.56 -1.70
N ASP A 35 54.76 5.50 -0.78
CA ASP A 35 54.07 5.49 0.51
C ASP A 35 52.57 5.70 0.36
N GLU A 36 52.16 6.67 -0.46
CA GLU A 36 50.76 6.92 -0.76
C GLU A 36 50.10 5.70 -1.41
N ALA A 37 50.77 5.10 -2.40
CA ALA A 37 50.34 3.84 -2.99
C ALA A 37 50.29 2.69 -1.96
N GLY A 38 51.28 2.60 -1.08
CA GLY A 38 51.33 1.61 0.00
C GLY A 38 50.17 1.74 0.97
N VAL A 39 49.82 2.97 1.37
CA VAL A 39 48.65 3.25 2.23
C VAL A 39 47.36 2.92 1.49
N SER A 40 47.25 3.24 0.20
CA SER A 40 46.09 2.91 -0.62
C SER A 40 45.87 1.39 -0.66
N VAL A 41 46.93 0.63 -0.96
CA VAL A 41 46.89 -0.85 -0.96
C VAL A 41 46.51 -1.41 0.41
N GLN A 42 47.04 -0.85 1.50
CA GLN A 42 46.65 -1.28 2.85
C GLN A 42 45.17 -1.04 3.13
N ARG A 43 44.64 0.11 2.70
CA ARG A 43 43.22 0.48 2.87
C ARG A 43 42.28 -0.34 2.00
N ALA A 44 42.71 -0.74 0.80
CA ALA A 44 41.95 -1.57 -0.13
C ALA A 44 41.51 -2.92 0.45
N HIS A 45 42.23 -3.42 1.46
CA HIS A 45 41.91 -4.70 2.11
C HIS A 45 40.83 -4.59 3.20
N TRP A 46 40.40 -3.36 3.55
CA TRP A 46 39.45 -3.12 4.63
C TRP A 46 38.24 -2.33 4.11
N PHE A 47 37.05 -2.94 4.21
CA PHE A 47 35.81 -2.43 3.63
C PHE A 47 35.47 -0.99 4.03
N ASP A 48 35.71 -0.60 5.28
CA ASP A 48 35.42 0.75 5.78
C ASP A 48 36.44 1.80 5.37
N SER A 49 37.66 1.39 5.00
CA SER A 49 38.75 2.32 4.69
C SER A 49 39.13 2.38 3.21
N THR A 50 38.69 1.42 2.39
CA THR A 50 38.96 1.46 0.93
C THR A 50 38.45 2.78 0.33
N PRO A 51 39.25 3.47 -0.49
CA PRO A 51 38.82 4.72 -1.11
C PRO A 51 37.86 4.49 -2.29
N ASP A 52 37.87 3.29 -2.89
CA ASP A 52 37.26 3.04 -4.19
C ASP A 52 36.04 2.12 -4.10
N LEU A 53 35.00 2.44 -4.89
CA LEU A 53 33.79 1.63 -4.96
C LEU A 53 34.06 0.23 -5.50
N ASP A 54 34.90 0.09 -6.52
CA ASP A 54 35.20 -1.20 -7.16
C ASP A 54 35.86 -2.19 -6.17
N GLU A 55 36.75 -1.70 -5.33
CA GLU A 55 37.38 -2.49 -4.26
C GLU A 55 36.37 -2.87 -3.18
N ALA A 56 35.52 -1.92 -2.74
CA ALA A 56 34.44 -2.21 -1.80
C ALA A 56 33.48 -3.27 -2.34
N VAL A 57 33.12 -3.20 -3.62
CA VAL A 57 32.27 -4.18 -4.31
C VAL A 57 32.95 -5.54 -4.36
N ALA A 58 34.25 -5.61 -4.68
CA ALA A 58 35.00 -6.85 -4.69
C ALA A 58 35.04 -7.51 -3.30
N LEU A 59 35.19 -6.73 -2.23
CA LEU A 59 35.13 -7.22 -0.85
C LEU A 59 33.72 -7.69 -0.47
N ALA A 60 32.68 -6.92 -0.79
CA ALA A 60 31.29 -7.25 -0.47
C ALA A 60 30.78 -8.48 -1.24
N ALA A 61 31.34 -8.74 -2.43
CA ALA A 61 31.06 -9.94 -3.21
C ALA A 61 31.43 -11.24 -2.48
N LEU A 62 32.37 -11.20 -1.52
CA LEU A 62 32.68 -12.35 -0.66
C LEU A 62 31.50 -12.79 0.22
N LEU A 63 30.52 -11.89 0.42
CA LEU A 63 29.30 -12.12 1.20
C LEU A 63 28.05 -12.18 0.30
N ASP A 64 28.23 -12.30 -1.02
CA ASP A 64 27.17 -12.25 -2.03
C ASP A 64 26.30 -10.98 -1.93
N ILE A 65 26.94 -9.84 -1.64
CA ILE A 65 26.29 -8.53 -1.62
C ILE A 65 26.83 -7.68 -2.77
N ALA A 66 26.00 -7.51 -3.79
CA ALA A 66 26.27 -6.66 -4.94
C ALA A 66 25.67 -5.24 -4.74
N PRO A 67 26.23 -4.21 -5.40
CA PRO A 67 25.61 -2.89 -5.46
C PRO A 67 24.32 -2.94 -6.27
N GLU A 68 23.38 -2.07 -5.93
CA GLU A 68 22.15 -1.89 -6.69
C GLU A 68 22.32 -0.79 -7.75
N PRO A 69 21.54 -0.82 -8.87
CA PRO A 69 21.67 0.15 -9.95
C PRO A 69 21.43 1.61 -9.52
N PHE A 70 20.75 1.81 -8.40
CA PHE A 70 20.41 3.11 -7.84
C PHE A 70 21.40 3.58 -6.76
N HIS A 71 22.47 2.85 -6.45
CA HIS A 71 23.50 3.38 -5.54
C HIS A 71 24.37 4.40 -6.27
N ALA A 72 24.38 5.65 -5.79
CA ALA A 72 25.11 6.74 -6.44
C ALA A 72 26.61 6.78 -6.09
N GLY A 73 27.02 6.12 -4.99
CA GLY A 73 28.42 6.12 -4.58
C GLY A 73 28.74 5.21 -3.40
N LEU A 74 30.02 5.24 -2.99
CA LEU A 74 30.60 4.36 -1.97
C LEU A 74 29.89 4.46 -0.60
N GLY A 75 29.46 5.66 -0.19
CA GLY A 75 28.77 5.84 1.09
C GLY A 75 27.43 5.11 1.17
N GLU A 76 26.59 5.26 0.13
CA GLU A 76 25.29 4.57 0.03
C GLU A 76 25.49 3.05 -0.01
N PHE A 77 26.48 2.57 -0.78
CA PHE A 77 26.81 1.15 -0.86
C PHE A 77 27.34 0.58 0.47
N ARG A 78 28.13 1.33 1.23
CA ARG A 78 28.58 0.92 2.57
C ARG A 78 27.42 0.77 3.54
N ALA A 79 26.51 1.74 3.56
CA ALA A 79 25.32 1.66 4.40
C ALA A 79 24.50 0.40 4.10
N TRP A 80 24.35 0.08 2.81
CA TRP A 80 23.71 -1.15 2.34
C TRP A 80 24.40 -2.42 2.86
N VAL A 81 25.71 -2.55 2.64
CA VAL A 81 26.46 -3.75 3.05
C VAL A 81 26.41 -3.93 4.57
N HIS A 82 26.64 -2.87 5.36
CA HIS A 82 26.61 -2.96 6.82
C HIS A 82 25.26 -3.44 7.34
N ALA A 83 24.16 -2.85 6.85
CA ALA A 83 22.82 -3.23 7.26
C ALA A 83 22.52 -4.70 6.90
N MET A 84 22.87 -5.12 5.68
CA MET A 84 22.67 -6.49 5.19
C MET A 84 23.51 -7.51 5.98
N VAL A 85 24.78 -7.22 6.24
CA VAL A 85 25.69 -8.10 6.99
C VAL A 85 25.19 -8.28 8.42
N ARG A 86 24.79 -7.19 9.08
CA ARG A 86 24.26 -7.26 10.44
C ARG A 86 22.98 -8.08 10.50
N ALA A 87 22.03 -7.83 9.60
CA ALA A 87 20.78 -8.55 9.53
C ALA A 87 20.99 -10.05 9.26
N ARG A 88 21.87 -10.39 8.31
CA ARG A 88 22.13 -11.78 7.91
C ARG A 88 22.96 -12.56 8.94
N LEU A 89 24.10 -12.02 9.35
CA LEU A 89 25.09 -12.77 10.14
C LEU A 89 24.85 -12.70 11.64
N GLN A 90 24.32 -11.59 12.17
CA GLN A 90 24.17 -11.44 13.63
C GLN A 90 22.78 -11.82 14.13
N LEU A 91 21.73 -11.49 13.36
CA LEU A 91 20.35 -11.62 13.81
C LEU A 91 19.61 -12.83 13.22
N GLY A 92 20.23 -13.53 12.27
CA GLY A 92 19.58 -14.59 11.50
C GLY A 92 18.56 -13.97 10.57
N ALA A 93 18.90 -13.91 9.28
CA ALA A 93 18.05 -13.39 8.21
C ALA A 93 16.59 -13.89 8.32
N VAL A 94 15.64 -13.16 7.72
CA VAL A 94 14.21 -13.51 7.65
C VAL A 94 13.45 -13.36 8.99
N THR A 95 14.10 -13.03 10.10
CA THR A 95 13.39 -12.72 11.35
C THR A 95 12.82 -11.30 11.37
N ARG A 96 11.72 -11.11 12.12
CA ARG A 96 11.12 -9.78 12.33
C ARG A 96 12.15 -8.79 12.89
N GLU A 97 13.01 -9.24 13.79
CA GLU A 97 14.05 -8.40 14.38
C GLU A 97 15.16 -8.07 13.38
N ALA A 98 15.59 -9.03 12.56
CA ALA A 98 16.57 -8.76 11.50
C ALA A 98 16.06 -7.70 10.51
N LEU A 99 14.79 -7.78 10.08
CA LEU A 99 14.20 -6.77 9.19
C LEU A 99 14.09 -5.39 9.84
N ARG A 100 13.74 -5.35 11.13
CA ARG A 100 13.66 -4.11 11.91
C ARG A 100 15.01 -3.40 11.99
N VAL A 101 16.06 -4.15 12.32
CA VAL A 101 17.43 -3.61 12.41
C VAL A 101 17.95 -3.24 11.03
N LEU A 102 17.70 -4.07 10.00
CA LEU A 102 18.06 -3.78 8.61
C LEU A 102 17.51 -2.42 8.16
N VAL A 103 16.20 -2.21 8.32
CA VAL A 103 15.52 -0.98 7.90
C VAL A 103 16.04 0.23 8.67
N ALA A 104 16.24 0.10 9.99
CA ALA A 104 16.76 1.18 10.82
C ALA A 104 18.19 1.57 10.44
N ASP A 105 19.10 0.59 10.35
CA ASP A 105 20.51 0.80 10.04
C ASP A 105 20.70 1.33 8.60
N TYR A 106 19.98 0.76 7.63
CA TYR A 106 20.06 1.22 6.24
C TYR A 106 19.50 2.62 6.08
N ALA A 107 18.34 2.93 6.68
CA ALA A 107 17.77 4.27 6.61
C ALA A 107 18.67 5.32 7.28
N GLU A 108 19.30 5.03 8.42
CA GLU A 108 20.23 5.95 9.07
C GLU A 108 21.51 6.13 8.24
N GLY A 109 22.15 5.02 7.83
CA GLY A 109 23.40 5.05 7.07
C GLY A 109 23.25 5.69 5.69
N PHE A 110 22.18 5.38 4.96
CA PHE A 110 21.91 5.96 3.64
C PHE A 110 21.69 7.47 3.75
N GLN A 111 20.83 7.92 4.69
CA GLN A 111 20.54 9.33 4.89
C GLN A 111 21.80 10.13 5.25
N GLN A 112 22.67 9.56 6.09
CA GLN A 112 23.96 10.17 6.41
C GLN A 112 24.88 10.25 5.19
N ALA A 113 24.97 9.20 4.38
CA ALA A 113 25.81 9.16 3.18
C ALA A 113 25.33 10.11 2.07
N ALA A 114 24.02 10.18 1.88
CA ALA A 114 23.39 11.03 0.86
C ALA A 114 23.15 12.47 1.33
N GLY A 115 23.47 12.80 2.58
CA GLY A 115 23.29 14.16 3.12
C GLY A 115 21.84 14.62 3.24
N ILE A 116 20.88 13.70 3.25
CA ILE A 116 19.44 14.00 3.35
C ILE A 116 18.87 13.53 4.68
N ARG A 117 17.73 14.09 5.08
CA ARG A 117 16.91 13.48 6.13
C ARG A 117 15.43 13.61 5.84
N THR A 118 14.79 12.44 5.69
CA THR A 118 13.40 12.24 5.28
C THR A 118 12.68 11.24 6.18
N VAL A 119 13.36 10.30 6.82
CA VAL A 119 12.80 9.38 7.82
C VAL A 119 13.45 9.70 9.16
N ALA A 120 12.63 9.86 10.20
CA ALA A 120 13.12 10.05 11.56
C ALA A 120 13.94 8.83 12.01
N ARG A 121 14.86 9.03 12.97
CA ARG A 121 15.64 7.91 13.51
C ARG A 121 14.68 6.91 14.15
N ILE A 122 14.85 5.63 13.82
CA ILE A 122 13.98 4.54 14.28
C ILE A 122 14.60 3.97 15.57
N ASP A 123 14.27 4.59 16.71
CA ASP A 123 14.75 4.10 18.01
C ASP A 123 13.87 2.97 18.57
N ALA A 124 12.59 2.95 18.19
CA ALA A 124 11.64 1.93 18.62
C ALA A 124 10.54 1.72 17.57
N TRP A 125 10.14 0.46 17.40
CA TRP A 125 9.02 0.07 16.56
C TRP A 125 7.71 0.18 17.34
N SER A 126 6.67 0.70 16.69
CA SER A 126 5.40 1.00 17.34
C SER A 126 4.25 0.21 16.73
N PRO A 127 3.30 -0.29 17.55
CA PRO A 127 2.00 -0.74 17.05
C PRO A 127 1.09 0.42 16.64
N ASP A 128 1.37 1.66 17.06
CA ASP A 128 0.61 2.85 16.68
C ASP A 128 0.94 3.29 15.26
N ALA A 129 -0.09 3.71 14.51
CA ALA A 129 0.01 4.21 13.15
C ALA A 129 0.79 5.53 13.02
N ARG A 130 1.21 6.14 14.13
CA ARG A 130 2.05 7.35 14.19
C ARG A 130 3.55 7.07 14.26
N GLY A 131 3.94 5.82 14.50
CA GLY A 131 5.34 5.40 14.57
C GLY A 131 5.72 4.44 13.45
N PRO A 132 7.02 4.09 13.33
CA PRO A 132 7.47 3.08 12.37
C PRO A 132 6.87 1.71 12.73
N GLN A 133 6.28 1.03 11.75
CA GLN A 133 5.57 -0.23 11.94
C GLN A 133 6.09 -1.31 11.00
N LEU A 134 6.19 -2.53 11.50
CA LEU A 134 6.36 -3.73 10.68
C LEU A 134 5.09 -4.56 10.87
N VAL A 135 4.26 -4.61 9.83
CA VAL A 135 2.92 -5.19 9.85
C VAL A 135 2.96 -6.54 9.15
N ASP A 136 2.57 -7.57 9.88
CA ASP A 136 2.43 -8.92 9.35
C ASP A 136 1.01 -9.05 8.75
N ASN A 137 0.93 -9.58 7.52
CA ASN A 137 -0.31 -9.78 6.76
C ASN A 137 -1.17 -8.52 6.67
N PRO A 138 -0.67 -7.43 6.02
CA PRO A 138 -1.40 -6.18 5.93
C PRO A 138 -2.80 -6.38 5.35
N THR A 139 -3.75 -5.64 5.88
CA THR A 139 -5.13 -5.65 5.36
C THR A 139 -5.22 -4.86 4.07
N ARG A 140 -5.81 -5.45 3.03
CA ARG A 140 -6.09 -4.79 1.76
C ARG A 140 -7.60 -4.64 1.57
N VAL A 141 -8.01 -3.44 1.19
CA VAL A 141 -9.38 -3.20 0.75
C VAL A 141 -9.49 -3.70 -0.68
N GLN A 142 -10.44 -4.60 -0.91
CA GLN A 142 -10.82 -5.07 -2.22
C GLN A 142 -12.25 -4.66 -2.50
N ASP A 143 -12.58 -4.58 -3.78
CA ASP A 143 -13.94 -4.38 -4.20
C ASP A 143 -14.22 -5.07 -5.53
N ALA A 144 -15.48 -5.38 -5.73
CA ALA A 144 -15.99 -5.98 -6.95
C ALA A 144 -17.29 -5.29 -7.35
N ARG A 145 -17.47 -5.22 -8.67
CA ARG A 145 -18.71 -4.80 -9.33
C ARG A 145 -19.01 -5.81 -10.43
N LEU A 146 -20.28 -6.03 -10.72
CA LEU A 146 -20.67 -6.71 -11.96
C LEU A 146 -20.18 -5.88 -13.17
N PRO A 147 -19.59 -6.51 -14.20
CA PRO A 147 -19.13 -5.79 -15.39
C PRO A 147 -20.26 -5.44 -16.39
N ASP A 148 -20.05 -4.30 -17.07
CA ASP A 148 -20.37 -3.92 -18.45
C ASP A 148 -21.80 -3.65 -19.00
N SER A 149 -22.90 -3.73 -18.25
CA SER A 149 -24.10 -2.93 -18.64
C SER A 149 -25.12 -2.71 -17.52
N GLY A 150 -25.42 -1.44 -17.24
CA GLY A 150 -26.69 -0.99 -16.63
C GLY A 150 -26.90 -1.19 -15.13
N GLY A 151 -26.18 -2.10 -14.47
CA GLY A 151 -26.31 -2.38 -13.04
C GLY A 151 -26.58 -3.87 -12.74
N TRP A 152 -27.10 -4.16 -11.55
CA TRP A 152 -27.48 -5.50 -11.13
C TRP A 152 -28.92 -5.76 -11.56
N GLU A 153 -29.08 -6.68 -12.51
CA GLU A 153 -30.39 -7.20 -12.90
C GLU A 153 -30.90 -8.18 -11.83
N PRO A 154 -32.22 -8.32 -11.65
CA PRO A 154 -32.78 -9.40 -10.83
C PRO A 154 -32.20 -10.76 -11.22
N LEU A 155 -31.85 -11.59 -10.23
CA LEU A 155 -31.15 -12.87 -10.40
C LEU A 155 -29.69 -12.78 -10.87
N ALA A 156 -29.06 -11.60 -10.87
CA ALA A 156 -27.65 -11.48 -11.22
C ALA A 156 -26.73 -12.12 -10.17
N HIS A 157 -25.69 -12.79 -10.65
CA HIS A 157 -24.66 -13.44 -9.84
C HIS A 157 -23.32 -12.71 -9.97
N LEU A 158 -22.68 -12.42 -8.85
CA LEU A 158 -21.33 -11.88 -8.77
C LEU A 158 -20.44 -12.85 -8.01
N ALA A 159 -19.49 -13.45 -8.73
CA ALA A 159 -18.41 -14.19 -8.09
C ALA A 159 -17.37 -13.20 -7.51
N VAL A 160 -17.12 -13.29 -6.21
CA VAL A 160 -16.03 -12.58 -5.53
C VAL A 160 -15.05 -13.59 -4.93
N ASP A 161 -13.77 -13.28 -4.92
CA ASP A 161 -12.72 -14.20 -4.44
C ASP A 161 -11.98 -13.57 -3.26
N ASN A 162 -12.22 -14.07 -2.05
CA ASN A 162 -11.49 -13.66 -0.86
C ASN A 162 -10.17 -14.45 -0.81
N ARG A 163 -9.08 -13.80 -1.20
CA ARG A 163 -7.74 -14.39 -1.22
C ARG A 163 -7.00 -14.23 0.10
N GLY A 164 -7.65 -13.64 1.10
CA GLY A 164 -7.11 -13.45 2.43
C GLY A 164 -6.91 -14.74 3.21
N LEU A 165 -6.23 -14.63 4.35
CA LEU A 165 -6.02 -15.74 5.29
C LEU A 165 -7.32 -16.17 5.98
N ASP A 166 -8.15 -15.19 6.32
CA ASP A 166 -9.34 -15.34 7.16
C ASP A 166 -10.62 -14.99 6.39
N PRO A 167 -11.79 -15.44 6.88
CA PRO A 167 -13.06 -14.91 6.41
C PRO A 167 -13.10 -13.38 6.55
N ALA A 168 -13.54 -12.70 5.50
CA ALA A 168 -13.49 -11.24 5.41
C ALA A 168 -14.88 -10.63 5.61
N GLU A 169 -14.99 -9.65 6.50
CA GLU A 169 -16.18 -8.82 6.60
C GLU A 169 -16.39 -8.06 5.28
N TRP A 170 -17.66 -7.94 4.85
CA TRP A 170 -18.01 -7.30 3.59
C TRP A 170 -19.10 -6.27 3.78
N ALA A 171 -19.09 -5.28 2.88
CA ALA A 171 -20.07 -4.21 2.78
C ALA A 171 -20.64 -4.19 1.37
N VAL A 172 -21.89 -3.74 1.26
CA VAL A 172 -22.58 -3.52 0.00
C VAL A 172 -23.00 -2.07 -0.10
N VAL A 173 -22.71 -1.48 -1.25
CA VAL A 173 -23.24 -0.18 -1.63
C VAL A 173 -24.16 -0.38 -2.82
N LEU A 174 -25.45 -0.10 -2.64
CA LEU A 174 -26.45 -0.08 -3.69
C LEU A 174 -26.74 1.37 -4.08
N ARG A 175 -26.84 1.65 -5.38
CA ARG A 175 -27.25 2.96 -5.90
C ARG A 175 -28.37 2.80 -6.90
N GLY A 176 -29.44 3.57 -6.77
CA GLY A 176 -30.52 3.58 -7.76
C GLY A 176 -30.07 4.21 -9.07
N THR A 177 -30.18 3.46 -10.17
CA THR A 177 -29.76 3.87 -11.52
C THR A 177 -30.93 3.98 -12.51
N GLY A 178 -32.06 3.34 -12.21
CA GLY A 178 -33.20 3.30 -13.12
C GLY A 178 -34.21 4.45 -12.94
N PRO A 179 -35.05 4.71 -13.94
CA PRO A 179 -36.12 5.71 -13.86
C PRO A 179 -37.25 5.30 -12.88
N ALA A 180 -37.40 4.00 -12.64
CA ALA A 180 -38.22 3.46 -11.58
C ALA A 180 -37.35 3.14 -10.35
N PRO A 181 -37.89 3.27 -9.13
CA PRO A 181 -37.16 2.88 -7.95
C PRO A 181 -37.06 1.35 -7.81
N GLU A 182 -35.97 0.88 -7.18
CA GLU A 182 -35.86 -0.50 -6.75
C GLU A 182 -36.47 -0.65 -5.36
N HIS A 183 -37.30 -1.67 -5.16
CA HIS A 183 -37.85 -1.93 -3.83
C HIS A 183 -37.31 -3.23 -3.27
N SER A 184 -37.13 -3.29 -1.96
CA SER A 184 -36.79 -4.50 -1.23
C SER A 184 -35.60 -5.29 -1.81
N PRO A 185 -34.44 -4.63 -2.10
CA PRO A 185 -33.29 -5.34 -2.63
C PRO A 185 -32.73 -6.31 -1.59
N LEU A 186 -32.52 -7.56 -2.00
CA LEU A 186 -31.89 -8.62 -1.23
C LEU A 186 -30.57 -9.03 -1.90
N VAL A 187 -29.51 -9.09 -1.09
CA VAL A 187 -28.22 -9.63 -1.49
C VAL A 187 -27.93 -10.86 -0.65
N VAL A 188 -27.62 -11.97 -1.31
CA VAL A 188 -27.38 -13.28 -0.70
C VAL A 188 -25.96 -13.71 -1.02
N ASN A 189 -25.15 -14.01 -0.01
CA ASN A 189 -23.96 -14.83 -0.20
C ASN A 189 -24.39 -16.30 -0.18
N ARG A 190 -24.51 -16.91 -1.37
CA ARG A 190 -24.95 -18.30 -1.54
C ARG A 190 -23.95 -19.29 -0.94
N THR A 191 -22.68 -18.92 -0.87
CA THR A 191 -21.62 -19.76 -0.32
C THR A 191 -21.73 -19.90 1.20
N THR A 192 -22.17 -18.85 1.91
CA THR A 192 -22.30 -18.87 3.37
C THR A 192 -23.74 -18.95 3.87
N GLY A 193 -24.72 -18.76 2.99
CA GLY A 193 -26.13 -18.64 3.35
C GLY A 193 -26.47 -17.32 4.05
N HIS A 194 -25.53 -16.37 4.13
CA HIS A 194 -25.80 -15.05 4.70
C HIS A 194 -26.57 -14.21 3.69
N ALA A 195 -27.64 -13.56 4.13
CA ALA A 195 -28.45 -12.72 3.26
C ALA A 195 -28.91 -11.47 3.98
N VAL A 196 -28.99 -10.36 3.24
CA VAL A 196 -29.45 -9.08 3.76
C VAL A 196 -30.49 -8.48 2.83
N LEU A 197 -31.68 -8.24 3.37
CA LEU A 197 -32.78 -7.53 2.73
C LEU A 197 -32.86 -6.12 3.32
N PHE A 198 -33.01 -5.12 2.45
CA PHE A 198 -33.42 -3.78 2.85
C PHE A 198 -34.90 -3.56 2.56
N ARG A 199 -35.73 -3.43 3.60
CA ARG A 199 -37.19 -3.23 3.50
C ARG A 199 -37.54 -1.77 3.21
N GLY A 200 -37.21 -1.34 2.01
CA GLY A 200 -37.45 0.04 1.58
C GLY A 200 -37.38 0.20 0.07
N THR A 201 -37.25 1.45 -0.33
CA THR A 201 -37.22 1.87 -1.73
C THR A 201 -35.93 2.63 -1.98
N LEU A 202 -35.25 2.32 -3.09
CA LEU A 202 -34.06 3.00 -3.56
C LEU A 202 -34.38 3.72 -4.88
N ALA A 203 -34.60 5.04 -4.80
CA ALA A 203 -34.90 5.87 -5.96
C ALA A 203 -33.64 6.23 -6.75
N LEU A 204 -33.84 6.79 -7.95
CA LEU A 204 -32.77 7.27 -8.82
C LEU A 204 -31.82 8.21 -8.06
N GLY A 205 -30.52 7.90 -8.10
CA GLY A 205 -29.47 8.70 -7.49
C GLY A 205 -29.21 8.41 -6.01
N GLN A 206 -30.17 7.81 -5.30
CA GLN A 206 -30.00 7.47 -3.88
C GLN A 206 -28.96 6.38 -3.67
N ARG A 207 -28.23 6.46 -2.56
CA ARG A 207 -27.19 5.52 -2.16
C ARG A 207 -27.53 4.88 -0.82
N LEU A 208 -27.74 3.56 -0.85
CA LEU A 208 -27.83 2.72 0.33
C LEU A 208 -26.48 2.05 0.59
N THR A 209 -25.95 2.21 1.79
CA THR A 209 -24.74 1.52 2.24
C THR A 209 -25.10 0.59 3.39
N ILE A 210 -24.80 -0.69 3.23
CA ILE A 210 -24.96 -1.73 4.25
C ILE A 210 -23.56 -2.21 4.59
N ALA A 211 -23.13 -2.03 5.84
CA ALA A 211 -21.78 -2.37 6.27
C ALA A 211 -21.76 -2.80 7.74
N PRO A 212 -20.70 -3.51 8.18
CA PRO A 212 -20.42 -3.71 9.60
C PRO A 212 -20.38 -2.38 10.35
N SER A 213 -20.96 -2.34 11.54
CA SER A 213 -20.99 -1.13 12.38
C SER A 213 -19.59 -0.81 12.90
N ALA A 214 -19.22 0.47 12.86
CA ALA A 214 -17.95 0.94 13.40
C ALA A 214 -17.84 0.75 14.93
N ALA A 215 -18.97 0.73 15.64
CA ALA A 215 -19.01 0.52 17.08
C ALA A 215 -18.92 -0.98 17.46
N ASP A 216 -19.50 -1.84 16.62
CA ASP A 216 -19.47 -3.30 16.78
C ASP A 216 -19.52 -3.96 15.41
N ARG A 217 -18.38 -4.49 14.96
CA ARG A 217 -18.25 -5.09 13.63
C ARG A 217 -19.04 -6.38 13.46
N SER A 218 -19.52 -6.99 14.54
CA SER A 218 -20.39 -8.17 14.47
C SER A 218 -21.82 -7.84 14.02
N LEU A 219 -22.20 -6.55 14.01
CA LEU A 219 -23.54 -6.09 13.66
C LEU A 219 -23.51 -5.26 12.37
N LEU A 220 -24.56 -5.36 11.57
CA LEU A 220 -24.79 -4.55 10.38
C LEU A 220 -25.45 -3.23 10.74
N ARG A 221 -25.11 -2.22 9.94
CA ARG A 221 -25.75 -0.91 9.91
C ARG A 221 -26.12 -0.58 8.46
N ALA A 222 -27.26 0.08 8.27
CA ALA A 222 -27.63 0.65 6.98
C ALA A 222 -27.74 2.17 7.04
N ASP A 223 -27.25 2.80 5.97
CA ASP A 223 -27.30 4.23 5.76
C ASP A 223 -27.86 4.53 4.37
N LEU A 224 -28.92 5.34 4.29
CA LEU A 224 -29.51 5.83 3.04
C LEU A 224 -29.25 7.33 2.94
N ASP A 225 -28.38 7.72 2.01
CA ASP A 225 -27.99 9.12 1.78
C ASP A 225 -27.51 9.87 3.05
N GLY A 226 -26.86 9.17 4.00
CA GLY A 226 -26.38 9.73 5.27
C GLY A 226 -27.38 9.59 6.44
N HIS A 227 -28.53 8.96 6.22
CA HIS A 227 -29.53 8.71 7.24
C HIS A 227 -29.56 7.23 7.65
N ASP A 228 -29.50 6.99 8.96
CA ASP A 228 -29.60 5.64 9.51
C ASP A 228 -30.98 5.03 9.21
N VAL A 229 -30.97 3.88 8.53
CA VAL A 229 -32.15 3.09 8.17
C VAL A 229 -31.98 1.62 8.58
N THR A 230 -31.16 1.37 9.60
CA THR A 230 -30.81 0.02 10.09
C THR A 230 -32.04 -0.78 10.53
N ASP A 231 -33.07 -0.11 11.04
CA ASP A 231 -34.36 -0.70 11.43
C ASP A 231 -35.11 -1.34 10.25
N ARG A 232 -34.76 -0.99 9.02
CA ARG A 232 -35.33 -1.55 7.80
C ARG A 232 -34.56 -2.77 7.28
N LEU A 233 -33.48 -3.19 7.94
CA LEU A 233 -32.75 -4.38 7.55
C LEU A 233 -33.42 -5.65 8.08
N MET A 234 -33.30 -6.72 7.29
CA MET A 234 -33.61 -8.08 7.71
C MET A 234 -32.48 -8.99 7.24
N VAL A 235 -32.04 -9.91 8.11
CA VAL A 235 -30.86 -10.74 7.88
C VAL A 235 -31.22 -12.21 8.03
N TRP A 236 -30.57 -13.07 7.24
CA TRP A 236 -30.55 -14.52 7.41
C TRP A 236 -29.11 -15.02 7.47
N THR A 237 -28.85 -16.08 8.24
CA THR A 237 -27.51 -16.67 8.43
C THR A 237 -27.40 -18.11 7.91
N GLY A 238 -28.42 -18.58 7.19
CA GLY A 238 -28.52 -19.95 6.69
C GLY A 238 -29.55 -20.08 5.56
N LEU A 239 -29.66 -19.04 4.73
CA LEU A 239 -30.59 -18.98 3.62
C LEU A 239 -30.23 -20.03 2.56
N THR A 240 -31.16 -20.93 2.24
CA THR A 240 -31.01 -21.94 1.18
C THR A 240 -31.98 -21.67 0.05
N ALA A 241 -31.49 -21.45 -1.16
CA ALA A 241 -32.32 -21.22 -2.36
C ALA A 241 -33.38 -22.32 -2.55
N GLY A 242 -34.58 -21.95 -3.01
CA GLY A 242 -35.66 -22.88 -3.34
C GLY A 242 -37.03 -22.63 -2.69
N GLY A 243 -37.93 -23.60 -2.86
CA GLY A 243 -39.37 -23.48 -2.62
C GLY A 243 -39.81 -23.38 -1.16
N ASP A 244 -38.93 -23.66 -0.19
CA ASP A 244 -39.23 -23.57 1.25
C ASP A 244 -39.19 -22.13 1.77
N GLY A 245 -38.90 -21.16 0.88
CA GLY A 245 -38.81 -19.74 1.23
C GLY A 245 -37.57 -19.43 2.07
N PRO A 246 -37.41 -18.16 2.50
CA PRO A 246 -36.17 -17.74 3.13
C PRO A 246 -35.97 -18.27 4.57
N GLY A 247 -36.95 -18.99 5.13
CA GLY A 247 -36.95 -19.38 6.54
C GLY A 247 -37.13 -18.18 7.49
N GLU A 248 -36.92 -18.41 8.78
CA GLU A 248 -37.00 -17.35 9.79
C GLU A 248 -35.78 -16.42 9.73
N PRO A 249 -35.98 -15.08 9.77
CA PRO A 249 -34.88 -14.14 9.84
C PRO A 249 -34.14 -14.27 11.17
N ALA A 250 -32.85 -13.92 11.14
CA ALA A 250 -32.02 -13.87 12.34
C ALA A 250 -32.58 -12.85 13.34
N ALA A 251 -32.55 -13.20 14.63
CA ALA A 251 -32.98 -12.31 15.71
C ALA A 251 -32.11 -11.06 15.86
N GLN A 252 -30.89 -11.09 15.32
CA GLN A 252 -29.93 -9.99 15.30
C GLN A 252 -29.47 -9.70 13.88
N LEU A 253 -29.13 -8.45 13.61
CA LEU A 253 -28.59 -8.00 12.33
C LEU A 253 -27.11 -8.36 12.21
N THR A 254 -26.76 -9.63 12.33
CA THR A 254 -25.36 -10.09 12.34
C THR A 254 -24.68 -9.82 10.99
N ALA A 255 -23.47 -9.26 11.03
CA ALA A 255 -22.63 -9.10 9.86
C ALA A 255 -22.17 -10.47 9.33
N GLY A 256 -22.32 -10.67 8.02
CA GLY A 256 -21.81 -11.85 7.34
C GLY A 256 -20.33 -11.68 7.01
N ALA A 257 -19.68 -12.80 6.70
CA ALA A 257 -18.32 -12.81 6.16
C ALA A 257 -18.30 -13.50 4.80
N LEU A 258 -17.38 -13.08 3.94
CA LEU A 258 -16.97 -13.84 2.77
C LEU A 258 -16.06 -14.98 3.26
N ALA A 259 -16.44 -16.22 2.96
CA ALA A 259 -15.59 -17.38 3.22
C ALA A 259 -14.28 -17.25 2.43
N ARG A 260 -13.23 -17.99 2.83
CA ARG A 260 -11.99 -18.00 2.06
C ARG A 260 -12.22 -18.63 0.68
N GLY A 261 -11.67 -18.02 -0.36
CA GLY A 261 -11.84 -18.42 -1.76
C GLY A 261 -13.07 -17.79 -2.42
N GLN A 262 -13.62 -18.48 -3.42
CA GLN A 262 -14.72 -17.98 -4.22
C GLN A 262 -16.04 -17.99 -3.43
N ASN A 263 -16.71 -16.85 -3.40
CA ASN A 263 -18.06 -16.64 -2.90
C ASN A 263 -18.97 -16.22 -4.05
N ASP A 264 -20.16 -16.81 -4.16
CA ASP A 264 -21.17 -16.43 -5.14
C ASP A 264 -22.22 -15.53 -4.48
N LEU A 265 -22.24 -14.26 -4.88
CA LEU A 265 -23.20 -13.28 -4.41
C LEU A 265 -24.36 -13.20 -5.40
N TRP A 266 -25.57 -13.27 -4.88
CA TRP A 266 -26.79 -13.30 -5.67
C TRP A 266 -27.69 -12.16 -5.28
N PHE A 267 -28.22 -11.46 -6.28
CA PHE A 267 -29.16 -10.38 -6.06
C PHE A 267 -30.53 -10.69 -6.58
N LEU A 268 -31.52 -10.42 -5.74
CA LEU A 268 -32.91 -10.56 -6.09
C LEU A 268 -33.74 -9.51 -5.33
N PRO A 269 -34.71 -8.86 -5.97
CA PRO A 269 -35.74 -8.14 -5.23
C PRO A 269 -36.75 -9.13 -4.62
N LEU A 270 -36.99 -9.02 -3.31
CA LEU A 270 -37.96 -9.88 -2.61
C LEU A 270 -39.25 -9.11 -2.33
N ALA A 271 -40.41 -9.68 -2.68
CA ALA A 271 -41.69 -9.10 -2.30
C ALA A 271 -41.91 -9.23 -0.79
N THR A 272 -42.28 -8.15 -0.12
CA THR A 272 -42.77 -8.21 1.27
C THR A 272 -44.17 -7.61 1.31
N TYR A 273 -45.10 -8.24 2.04
CA TYR A 273 -46.50 -7.80 2.10
C TYR A 273 -46.66 -6.39 2.68
N ASP A 274 -45.68 -5.93 3.43
CA ASP A 274 -45.66 -4.66 4.14
C ASP A 274 -44.75 -3.60 3.49
N ALA A 275 -44.17 -3.88 2.32
CA ALA A 275 -43.43 -2.90 1.53
C ALA A 275 -44.01 -2.74 0.11
N PRO A 276 -43.92 -1.53 -0.48
CA PRO A 276 -44.32 -1.31 -1.86
C PRO A 276 -43.46 -2.12 -2.83
N GLY A 277 -44.07 -2.51 -3.95
CA GLY A 277 -43.43 -3.30 -4.97
C GLY A 277 -43.94 -4.74 -5.02
N LEU A 278 -45.03 -4.97 -5.76
CA LEU A 278 -45.47 -6.33 -6.15
C LEU A 278 -45.31 -6.60 -7.66
N GLY A 279 -45.01 -5.58 -8.48
CA GLY A 279 -44.91 -5.70 -9.95
C GLY A 279 -43.57 -6.17 -10.52
N ARG A 280 -42.54 -6.31 -9.69
CA ARG A 280 -41.15 -6.63 -10.06
C ARG A 280 -40.59 -7.92 -9.43
N TYR A 281 -41.38 -8.68 -8.69
CA TYR A 281 -40.83 -9.44 -7.56
C TYR A 281 -41.03 -10.95 -7.66
N LEU A 282 -40.14 -11.63 -6.96
CA LEU A 282 -40.25 -13.03 -6.62
C LEU A 282 -41.07 -13.16 -5.32
N LEU A 283 -42.22 -13.84 -5.42
CA LEU A 283 -43.06 -14.18 -4.26
C LEU A 283 -42.49 -15.36 -3.46
N ALA A 284 -41.64 -16.18 -4.08
CA ALA A 284 -40.88 -17.25 -3.47
C ALA A 284 -39.41 -17.10 -3.89
N MET A 285 -38.49 -17.45 -2.99
CA MET A 285 -37.07 -17.40 -3.29
C MET A 285 -36.76 -18.27 -4.51
N ALA A 286 -36.02 -17.71 -5.46
CA ALA A 286 -35.60 -18.42 -6.64
C ALA A 286 -34.78 -19.67 -6.27
N ASP A 287 -34.84 -20.70 -7.11
CA ASP A 287 -33.90 -21.80 -7.07
C ASP A 287 -32.74 -21.53 -8.05
N ASP A 288 -31.71 -22.38 -7.98
CA ASP A 288 -30.48 -22.28 -8.78
C ASP A 288 -30.71 -22.44 -10.29
N THR A 289 -31.91 -22.87 -10.69
CA THR A 289 -32.26 -23.11 -12.09
C THR A 289 -33.08 -21.97 -12.69
N LEU A 290 -33.53 -21.02 -11.86
CA LEU A 290 -34.32 -19.88 -12.31
C LEU A 290 -33.42 -18.81 -12.92
N SER A 291 -33.75 -18.37 -14.13
CA SER A 291 -33.05 -17.30 -14.84
C SER A 291 -34.01 -16.25 -15.39
N GLN A 292 -33.50 -15.11 -15.84
CA GLN A 292 -34.31 -14.18 -16.62
C GLN A 292 -34.40 -14.65 -18.08
N ALA A 293 -35.61 -14.67 -18.63
CA ALA A 293 -35.86 -15.03 -20.00
C ALA A 293 -35.19 -14.04 -20.95
N ARG A 294 -34.43 -14.59 -21.89
CA ARG A 294 -33.78 -13.86 -22.98
C ARG A 294 -34.14 -14.56 -24.28
N PHE A 295 -34.63 -13.78 -25.25
CA PHE A 295 -35.01 -14.31 -26.55
C PHE A 295 -33.81 -15.07 -27.16
N ASP A 296 -34.06 -16.22 -27.76
CA ASP A 296 -33.07 -17.14 -28.36
C ASP A 296 -32.00 -17.76 -27.45
N THR A 297 -31.97 -17.47 -26.14
CA THR A 297 -30.90 -17.93 -25.23
C THR A 297 -31.40 -18.72 -24.02
N THR A 298 -32.67 -18.60 -23.64
CA THR A 298 -33.25 -19.33 -22.50
C THR A 298 -34.45 -20.19 -22.90
N ALA A 299 -34.55 -21.39 -22.34
CA ALA A 299 -35.79 -22.16 -22.38
C ALA A 299 -36.83 -21.52 -21.42
N PHE A 300 -38.06 -21.36 -21.88
CA PHE A 300 -39.14 -20.67 -21.14
C PHE A 300 -39.77 -21.51 -20.03
N ASP A 301 -39.31 -22.74 -19.82
CA ASP A 301 -39.81 -23.66 -18.81
C ASP A 301 -39.37 -23.30 -17.39
N ARG A 302 -38.27 -22.53 -17.22
CA ARG A 302 -37.75 -22.07 -15.92
C ARG A 302 -37.17 -20.64 -15.97
N SER A 303 -37.92 -19.72 -16.57
CA SER A 303 -37.45 -18.34 -16.75
C SER A 303 -38.52 -17.31 -16.34
N LEU A 304 -38.10 -16.24 -15.66
CA LEU A 304 -38.94 -15.06 -15.41
C LEU A 304 -38.89 -14.09 -16.60
N PHE A 305 -39.88 -13.21 -16.74
CA PHE A 305 -39.76 -12.11 -17.70
C PHE A 305 -38.51 -11.26 -17.42
N ALA A 306 -37.84 -10.85 -18.50
CA ALA A 306 -36.72 -9.93 -18.45
C ALA A 306 -37.09 -8.64 -17.69
N GLN A 307 -36.27 -8.26 -16.72
CA GLN A 307 -36.39 -7.02 -15.98
C GLN A 307 -35.07 -6.26 -16.03
N PRO A 308 -35.08 -4.94 -16.29
CA PRO A 308 -33.85 -4.16 -16.39
C PRO A 308 -33.11 -4.07 -15.06
N ALA A 309 -31.85 -3.66 -15.06
CA ALA A 309 -31.20 -3.22 -13.83
C ALA A 309 -31.80 -1.87 -13.38
N LEU A 310 -32.23 -1.74 -12.12
CA LEU A 310 -32.59 -0.45 -11.52
C LEU A 310 -31.61 -0.01 -10.44
N VAL A 311 -30.64 -0.85 -10.08
CA VAL A 311 -29.58 -0.54 -9.13
C VAL A 311 -28.23 -0.91 -9.68
N SER A 312 -27.19 -0.18 -9.32
CA SER A 312 -25.81 -0.65 -9.38
C SER A 312 -25.36 -1.05 -7.98
N ALA A 313 -24.75 -2.22 -7.82
CA ALA A 313 -24.11 -2.58 -6.56
C ALA A 313 -22.59 -2.68 -6.68
N ARG A 314 -21.93 -2.26 -5.61
CA ARG A 314 -20.51 -2.48 -5.36
C ARG A 314 -20.39 -3.25 -4.06
N VAL A 315 -19.59 -4.30 -4.08
CA VAL A 315 -19.26 -5.09 -2.89
C VAL A 315 -17.82 -4.78 -2.53
N ALA A 316 -17.56 -4.44 -1.27
CA ALA A 316 -16.23 -4.17 -0.76
C ALA A 316 -15.95 -5.05 0.45
N TRP A 317 -14.72 -5.53 0.59
CA TRP A 317 -14.29 -6.31 1.74
C TRP A 317 -12.85 -5.97 2.10
N VAL A 318 -12.47 -6.31 3.32
CA VAL A 318 -11.10 -6.13 3.81
C VAL A 318 -10.49 -7.50 4.07
N GLU A 319 -9.52 -7.88 3.26
CA GLU A 319 -8.83 -9.16 3.39
C GLU A 319 -7.44 -8.98 4.00
N ALA A 320 -7.03 -9.89 4.89
CA ALA A 320 -5.67 -9.95 5.40
C ALA A 320 -4.78 -10.72 4.41
N GLN A 321 -3.80 -10.04 3.81
CA GLN A 321 -3.00 -10.64 2.75
C GLN A 321 -2.13 -11.79 3.28
N PRO A 322 -2.15 -12.98 2.65
CA PRO A 322 -1.34 -14.10 3.09
C PRO A 322 0.15 -13.85 2.84
N ALA A 323 1.00 -14.30 3.77
CA ALA A 323 2.46 -14.31 3.64
C ALA A 323 3.02 -12.98 3.11
N THR A 324 2.56 -11.86 3.68
CA THR A 324 2.99 -10.52 3.25
C THR A 324 3.46 -9.72 4.46
N LEU A 325 4.53 -8.95 4.30
CA LEU A 325 5.09 -8.04 5.30
C LEU A 325 5.08 -6.62 4.74
N GLU A 326 4.61 -5.65 5.52
CA GLU A 326 4.66 -4.24 5.15
C GLU A 326 5.43 -3.45 6.19
N VAL A 327 6.49 -2.76 5.76
CA VAL A 327 7.23 -1.80 6.57
C VAL A 327 6.64 -0.42 6.32
N ARG A 328 6.08 0.21 7.35
CA ARG A 328 5.50 1.54 7.29
C ARG A 328 6.42 2.52 8.02
N LEU A 329 7.03 3.43 7.29
CA LEU A 329 7.87 4.49 7.86
C LEU A 329 7.20 5.83 7.66
N HIS A 330 7.30 6.71 8.65
CA HIS A 330 6.84 8.08 8.51
C HIS A 330 7.89 8.88 7.76
N ALA A 331 7.55 9.33 6.55
CA ALA A 331 8.34 10.34 5.88
C ALA A 331 8.06 11.69 6.54
N ALA A 332 9.05 12.22 7.24
CA ALA A 332 9.09 13.60 7.70
C ALA A 332 9.35 14.55 6.52
N THR A 333 9.34 15.84 6.79
CA THR A 333 9.80 16.87 5.87
C THR A 333 11.22 16.56 5.39
N LEU A 334 11.43 16.56 4.07
CA LEU A 334 12.75 16.38 3.48
C LEU A 334 13.64 17.57 3.83
N THR A 335 14.78 17.29 4.47
CA THR A 335 15.81 18.27 4.80
C THR A 335 17.09 17.92 4.06
N SER A 336 17.73 18.93 3.47
CA SER A 336 18.94 18.81 2.65
C SER A 336 19.79 20.09 2.73
N PRO A 337 21.05 20.07 2.27
CA PRO A 337 21.84 21.29 2.11
C PRO A 337 21.16 22.30 1.17
N PRO A 338 21.38 23.60 1.37
CA PRO A 338 20.81 24.64 0.52
C PRO A 338 21.34 24.53 -0.92
N GLY A 339 20.43 24.57 -1.90
CA GLY A 339 20.77 24.52 -3.33
C GLY A 339 20.76 23.12 -3.97
N GLU A 340 20.58 22.06 -3.18
CA GLU A 340 20.63 20.66 -3.65
C GLU A 340 19.25 19.97 -3.67
N THR A 341 18.18 20.73 -3.88
CA THR A 341 16.80 20.23 -3.75
C THR A 341 16.48 19.08 -4.71
N GLU A 342 16.89 19.19 -5.98
CA GLU A 342 16.63 18.15 -6.99
C GLU A 342 17.37 16.85 -6.66
N ASP A 343 18.65 16.96 -6.27
CA ASP A 343 19.47 15.83 -5.83
C ASP A 343 18.91 15.17 -4.58
N ALA A 344 18.37 15.96 -3.63
CA ALA A 344 17.73 15.44 -2.44
C ALA A 344 16.44 14.66 -2.74
N VAL A 345 15.65 15.10 -3.72
CA VAL A 345 14.45 14.38 -4.19
C VAL A 345 14.85 13.06 -4.85
N LEU A 346 15.90 13.07 -5.69
CA LEU A 346 16.44 11.85 -6.28
C LEU A 346 16.98 10.90 -5.21
N ALA A 347 17.73 11.40 -4.24
CA ALA A 347 18.26 10.61 -3.12
C ALA A 347 17.15 9.97 -2.29
N ARG A 348 16.04 10.67 -2.06
CA ARG A 348 14.85 10.08 -1.42
C ARG A 348 14.28 8.92 -2.23
N GLY A 349 14.17 9.05 -3.55
CA GLY A 349 13.72 7.96 -4.42
C GLY A 349 14.65 6.74 -4.36
N ARG A 350 15.96 6.97 -4.28
CA ARG A 350 16.98 5.91 -4.11
C ARG A 350 16.91 5.26 -2.72
N LEU A 351 16.56 6.01 -1.67
CA LEU A 351 16.29 5.45 -0.34
C LEU A 351 15.08 4.52 -0.36
N GLU A 352 13.97 4.93 -0.98
CA GLU A 352 12.75 4.12 -1.10
C GLU A 352 13.04 2.81 -1.85
N ALA A 353 13.63 2.89 -3.04
CA ALA A 353 14.05 1.73 -3.82
C ALA A 353 15.05 0.84 -3.07
N GLY A 354 15.97 1.45 -2.31
CA GLY A 354 16.93 0.74 -1.47
C GLY A 354 16.27 0.00 -0.32
N LEU A 355 15.31 0.59 0.37
CA LEU A 355 14.60 -0.08 1.44
C LEU A 355 13.77 -1.25 0.90
N ASP A 356 13.07 -1.06 -0.22
CA ASP A 356 12.33 -2.13 -0.90
C ASP A 356 13.27 -3.29 -1.25
N ALA A 357 14.39 -3.01 -1.92
CA ALA A 357 15.36 -4.04 -2.29
C ALA A 357 15.98 -4.75 -1.06
N ALA A 358 16.28 -4.00 0.01
CA ALA A 358 16.87 -4.56 1.23
C ALA A 358 15.90 -5.55 1.89
N VAL A 359 14.65 -5.14 2.05
CA VAL A 359 13.60 -5.95 2.68
C VAL A 359 13.29 -7.15 1.80
N ASP A 360 13.13 -6.99 0.49
CA ASP A 360 12.89 -8.09 -0.45
C ASP A 360 13.98 -9.16 -0.36
N ARG A 361 15.27 -8.78 -0.45
CA ARG A 361 16.42 -9.69 -0.35
C ARG A 361 16.62 -10.36 1.02
N THR A 362 15.99 -9.84 2.06
CA THR A 362 16.10 -10.36 3.43
C THR A 362 14.82 -11.06 3.88
N SER A 363 13.71 -10.85 3.17
CA SER A 363 12.45 -11.53 3.38
C SER A 363 12.57 -13.01 3.02
N GLY A 364 11.70 -13.84 3.61
CA GLY A 364 11.68 -15.27 3.33
C GLY A 364 11.17 -15.55 1.93
N ALA A 365 11.63 -16.65 1.31
CA ALA A 365 11.14 -17.05 0.00
C ALA A 365 9.61 -17.22 -0.01
N GLY A 366 8.95 -16.58 -0.96
CA GLY A 366 7.49 -16.61 -1.11
C GLY A 366 6.73 -15.65 -0.17
N ILE A 367 7.44 -14.81 0.60
CA ILE A 367 6.84 -13.72 1.38
C ILE A 367 6.84 -12.46 0.52
N GLY A 368 5.68 -11.86 0.29
CA GLY A 368 5.60 -10.52 -0.31
C GLY A 368 6.11 -9.49 0.69
N ALA A 369 6.95 -8.57 0.25
CA ALA A 369 7.45 -7.47 1.07
C ALA A 369 7.21 -6.13 0.39
N ASP A 370 6.82 -5.12 1.17
CA ASP A 370 6.58 -3.77 0.69
C ASP A 370 7.05 -2.74 1.73
N VAL A 371 7.65 -1.64 1.28
CA VAL A 371 8.03 -0.52 2.14
C VAL A 371 7.25 0.74 1.77
N VAL A 372 6.38 1.15 2.68
CA VAL A 372 5.55 2.34 2.51
C VAL A 372 6.12 3.51 3.30
N LEU A 373 6.69 4.48 2.58
CA LEU A 373 7.04 5.79 3.11
C LEU A 373 5.79 6.67 3.20
N ARG A 374 5.10 6.63 4.35
CA ARG A 374 3.88 7.41 4.60
C ARG A 374 4.15 8.90 4.48
N ALA A 375 3.37 9.58 3.64
CA ALA A 375 3.45 11.02 3.51
C ALA A 375 3.16 11.72 4.85
N PHE A 376 3.93 12.78 5.13
CA PHE A 376 3.62 13.70 6.22
C PHE A 376 2.22 14.30 5.97
N THR A 377 1.35 14.19 6.98
CA THR A 377 0.01 14.78 6.93
C THR A 377 -0.14 15.72 8.11
N GLU A 378 -0.14 17.02 7.83
CA GLU A 378 -0.52 18.03 8.82
C GLU A 378 -2.02 18.32 8.66
N ARG A 379 -2.80 18.06 9.70
CA ARG A 379 -4.20 18.47 9.77
C ARG A 379 -4.27 19.73 10.63
N GLN A 380 -4.44 20.88 9.99
CA GLN A 380 -4.79 22.10 10.70
C GLN A 380 -6.33 22.18 10.76
N PRO A 381 -6.93 22.11 11.97
CA PRO A 381 -8.36 22.31 12.10
C PRO A 381 -8.69 23.79 11.82
N GLY A 382 -9.35 24.07 10.69
CA GLY A 382 -9.97 25.36 10.42
C GLY A 382 -11.44 25.36 10.88
N GLU A 383 -11.94 26.49 11.35
CA GLU A 383 -13.37 26.69 11.72
C GLU A 383 -14.32 26.74 10.50
N ALA A 384 -13.82 26.52 9.28
CA ALA A 384 -14.64 26.54 8.06
C ALA A 384 -15.34 25.19 7.85
N HIS A 385 -16.65 25.18 8.07
CA HIS A 385 -17.54 24.08 7.70
C HIS A 385 -17.73 24.03 6.18
N LEU A 386 -16.86 23.31 5.47
CA LEU A 386 -17.10 22.91 4.09
C LEU A 386 -17.91 21.60 4.08
N VAL A 387 -19.18 21.71 3.70
CA VAL A 387 -20.08 20.57 3.50
C VAL A 387 -19.61 19.80 2.27
N GLY A 388 -19.04 18.62 2.47
CA GLY A 388 -18.85 17.62 1.41
C GLY A 388 -17.53 17.72 0.65
N VAL A 389 -16.39 17.55 1.34
CA VAL A 389 -15.17 17.08 0.68
C VAL A 389 -14.62 15.93 1.52
N TRP A 390 -14.64 14.73 0.94
CA TRP A 390 -13.89 13.58 1.47
C TRP A 390 -12.44 14.03 1.74
N PRO A 391 -11.73 13.50 2.75
CA PRO A 391 -10.36 13.89 3.00
C PRO A 391 -9.51 13.62 1.75
N ARG A 392 -9.29 14.66 0.93
CA ARG A 392 -8.33 14.64 -0.17
C ARG A 392 -6.96 14.65 0.48
N THR A 393 -6.31 13.50 0.49
CA THR A 393 -4.90 13.39 0.86
C THR A 393 -4.09 14.03 -0.25
N PHE A 394 -3.55 15.22 -0.01
CA PHE A 394 -2.54 15.81 -0.88
C PHE A 394 -1.20 15.15 -0.56
N ARG A 395 -0.53 14.61 -1.58
CA ARG A 395 0.88 14.22 -1.46
C ARG A 395 1.73 15.50 -1.51
N ALA A 396 1.75 16.24 -0.41
CA ALA A 396 2.63 17.39 -0.27
C ALA A 396 4.01 16.89 0.13
N ALA A 397 4.91 16.76 -0.84
CA ALA A 397 6.32 16.46 -0.62
C ALA A 397 7.17 17.47 -1.41
N GLY A 398 6.98 18.75 -1.10
CA GLY A 398 7.83 19.83 -1.58
C GLY A 398 8.70 20.40 -0.45
N PRO A 399 9.83 21.05 -0.77
CA PRO A 399 10.68 21.70 0.23
C PRO A 399 9.89 22.80 0.94
N THR A 400 9.75 22.70 2.26
CA THR A 400 9.27 23.83 3.07
C THR A 400 10.45 24.78 3.28
N GLY A 401 10.63 25.75 2.38
CA GLY A 401 11.69 26.77 2.57
C GLY A 401 12.25 27.43 1.31
N ALA A 402 11.76 27.15 0.11
CA ALA A 402 12.08 27.99 -1.04
C ALA A 402 11.23 29.26 -0.99
N ASP A 403 11.82 30.44 -1.22
CA ASP A 403 11.17 31.76 -1.38
C ASP A 403 10.16 31.84 -2.55
N SER A 404 9.81 30.70 -3.14
CA SER A 404 8.64 30.54 -3.98
C SER A 404 7.46 30.11 -3.11
N LEU A 405 6.45 30.98 -2.97
CA LEU A 405 5.10 30.53 -2.64
C LEU A 405 4.81 29.29 -3.51
N PRO A 406 4.48 28.12 -2.94
CA PRO A 406 3.91 27.06 -3.76
C PRO A 406 2.70 27.68 -4.46
N ASP A 407 2.55 27.38 -5.74
CA ASP A 407 1.36 27.75 -6.51
C ASP A 407 0.19 26.90 -5.99
N ALA A 408 -0.23 27.16 -4.75
CA ALA A 408 -1.47 26.72 -4.16
C ALA A 408 -2.56 27.67 -4.67
N GLY A 409 -2.63 27.83 -5.99
CA GLY A 409 -3.85 28.25 -6.64
C GLY A 409 -4.88 27.18 -6.31
N ALA A 410 -5.97 27.57 -5.65
CA ALA A 410 -7.17 26.76 -5.64
C ALA A 410 -7.57 26.54 -7.11
N THR A 411 -7.21 25.39 -7.68
CA THR A 411 -7.76 24.92 -8.95
C THR A 411 -9.22 24.57 -8.69
N PHE A 412 -10.07 25.57 -8.82
CA PHE A 412 -11.48 25.35 -9.07
C PHE A 412 -11.57 24.86 -10.53
N ASP A 413 -11.49 23.55 -10.71
CA ASP A 413 -11.97 22.95 -11.94
C ASP A 413 -13.47 23.22 -11.99
N VAL A 414 -13.88 24.09 -12.90
CA VAL A 414 -15.26 24.14 -13.37
C VAL A 414 -15.36 22.94 -14.30
N THR A 415 -15.77 21.79 -13.76
CA THR A 415 -16.23 20.70 -14.59
C THR A 415 -17.52 21.16 -15.28
N ASP A 416 -17.43 21.43 -16.57
CA ASP A 416 -18.61 21.43 -17.43
C ASP A 416 -19.31 20.08 -17.29
N PHE A 417 -20.64 20.13 -17.27
CA PHE A 417 -21.53 19.08 -16.77
C PHE A 417 -21.49 17.76 -17.56
N ASP A 418 -20.67 17.66 -18.61
CA ASP A 418 -20.71 16.58 -19.61
C ASP A 418 -19.54 15.58 -19.58
N ASP A 419 -18.45 15.82 -18.84
CA ASP A 419 -17.24 14.96 -18.91
C ASP A 419 -16.91 14.15 -17.65
N SER A 420 -17.92 13.60 -16.97
CA SER A 420 -17.71 12.57 -15.94
C SER A 420 -17.77 11.15 -16.54
N VAL A 421 -16.68 10.72 -17.18
CA VAL A 421 -16.41 9.30 -17.46
C VAL A 421 -15.38 8.81 -16.43
N LEU A 422 -15.83 7.97 -15.48
CA LEU A 422 -15.03 7.49 -14.36
C LEU A 422 -14.12 6.32 -14.79
N SER A 423 -12.80 6.54 -14.77
CA SER A 423 -11.78 5.49 -14.62
C SER A 423 -11.66 5.01 -13.18
#